data_AF-J2XSP2-F1
#
_entry.id   AF-J2XSP2-F1
#
_cell.length_a   1.000
_cell.length_b   1.000
_cell.length_c   1.000
_cell.angle_alpha   90.00
_cell.angle_beta   90.00
_cell.angle_gamma   90.00
#
_symmetry.space_group_name_H-M   'P 1'
#
loop_
_entity.id
_entity.type
_entity.pdbx_description
1 polymer ?
#
loop_
_entity_poly.entity_id
_entity_poly.type
_entity_poly.pdbx_seq_one_letter_code
_entity_poly.pdbx_strand_id
1 'polypeptide(L)' 'MNNPRSAQTAKPKPRAKKGNRDSVTVVRETARTGDEDFTYFVVTGKLRSTK' A
#
# COMPACT_ATOMS: atom_id res chain seq x y z
N MET A 1 -6.09 -46.05 15.05
CA MET A 1 -4.75 -45.66 14.54
C MET A 1 -4.81 -44.17 14.21
N ASN A 2 -4.18 -43.34 15.05
CA ASN A 2 -4.22 -41.88 14.93
C ASN A 2 -2.99 -41.43 14.15
N ASN A 3 -3.17 -41.01 12.89
CA ASN A 3 -2.09 -40.40 12.10
C ASN A 3 -2.11 -38.88 12.33
N PRO A 4 -1.12 -38.27 13.00
CA PRO A 4 -0.94 -36.83 12.95
C PRO A 4 -0.29 -36.52 11.60
N ARG A 5 -1.12 -36.16 10.60
CA ARG A 5 -0.62 -35.64 9.33
C ARG A 5 0.06 -34.31 9.64
N SER A 6 1.38 -34.34 9.58
CA SER A 6 2.29 -33.22 9.78
C SER A 6 1.73 -31.93 9.18
N ALA A 7 1.51 -30.94 10.04
CA ALA A 7 1.20 -29.58 9.61
C ALA A 7 2.40 -29.05 8.81
N GLN A 8 2.35 -29.19 7.49
CA GLN A 8 3.32 -28.61 6.58
C GLN A 8 3.20 -27.09 6.71
N THR A 9 4.12 -26.50 7.45
CA THR A 9 4.36 -25.05 7.49
C THR A 9 4.92 -24.63 6.13
N ALA A 10 4.01 -24.43 5.18
CA ALA A 10 4.37 -23.90 3.87
C ALA A 10 5.02 -22.53 4.06
N LYS A 11 6.26 -22.37 3.58
CA LYS A 11 6.96 -21.09 3.58
C LYS A 11 6.05 -20.02 2.95
N PRO A 12 5.90 -18.83 3.55
CA PRO A 12 5.06 -17.78 2.99
C PRO A 12 5.51 -17.45 1.57
N LYS A 13 4.55 -17.45 0.63
CA LYS A 13 4.80 -17.15 -0.78
C LYS A 13 5.45 -15.77 -0.91
N PRO A 14 6.46 -15.58 -1.78
CA PRO A 14 7.09 -14.28 -1.98
C PRO A 14 6.02 -13.23 -2.31
N ARG A 15 5.95 -12.15 -1.53
CA ARG A 15 5.05 -11.03 -1.83
C ARG A 15 5.51 -10.39 -3.13
N ALA A 16 4.65 -10.38 -4.14
CA ALA A 16 4.91 -9.65 -5.37
C ALA A 16 5.22 -8.18 -5.01
N LYS A 17 6.38 -7.68 -5.45
CA LYS A 17 6.66 -6.24 -5.31
C LYS A 17 5.58 -5.50 -6.08
N LYS A 18 4.81 -4.67 -5.36
CA LYS A 18 3.82 -3.77 -5.97
C LYS A 18 4.57 -2.96 -7.02
N GLY A 19 4.13 -3.04 -8.28
CA GLY A 19 4.82 -2.41 -9.41
C GLY A 19 5.13 -0.95 -9.13
N ASN A 20 6.29 -0.49 -9.60
CA ASN A 20 6.76 0.87 -9.39
C ASN A 20 5.77 1.83 -10.09
N ARG A 21 4.84 2.40 -9.32
CA ARG A 21 3.94 3.42 -9.85
C ARG A 21 4.77 4.67 -10.06
N ASP A 22 4.72 5.22 -11.26
CA ASP A 22 5.33 6.52 -11.54
C ASP A 22 4.75 7.56 -10.60
N SER A 23 5.61 8.17 -9.79
CA SER A 23 5.24 9.20 -8.83
C SER A 23 4.57 10.40 -9.50
N VAL A 24 4.95 10.73 -10.73
CA VAL A 24 4.38 11.87 -11.47
C VAL A 24 2.92 11.59 -11.84
N THR A 25 2.63 10.37 -12.29
CA THR A 25 1.27 9.95 -12.62
C THR A 25 0.38 9.94 -11.38
N VAL A 26 0.89 9.40 -10.26
CA VAL A 26 0.16 9.38 -8.98
C VAL A 26 -0.21 10.81 -8.54
N VAL A 27 0.76 11.74 -8.57
CA VAL A 27 0.53 13.15 -8.23
C VAL A 27 -0.49 13.81 -9.14
N ARG A 28 -0.43 13.55 -10.46
CA ARG A 28 -1.39 14.10 -11.42
C ARG A 28 -2.80 13.55 -11.20
N GLU A 29 -2.94 12.28 -10.89
CA GLU A 29 -4.22 11.65 -10.60
C GLU A 29 -4.82 12.17 -9.29
N THR A 30 -4.05 12.22 -8.19
CA THR A 30 -4.54 12.73 -6.90
C THR A 30 -4.93 14.21 -6.98
N ALA A 31 -4.17 15.03 -7.69
CA ALA A 31 -4.51 16.42 -7.94
C ALA A 31 -5.80 16.58 -8.76
N ARG A 32 -6.04 15.73 -9.77
CA ARG A 32 -7.28 15.75 -10.57
C ARG A 32 -8.50 15.29 -9.80
N THR A 33 -8.32 14.36 -8.87
CA THR A 33 -9.42 13.77 -8.09
C THR A 33 -9.88 14.70 -6.96
N GLY A 34 -9.18 15.83 -6.75
CA GLY A 34 -9.50 16.76 -5.67
C GLY A 34 -9.23 16.14 -4.29
N ASP A 35 -8.19 15.30 -4.20
CA ASP A 35 -7.81 14.65 -2.94
C ASP A 35 -7.35 15.71 -1.93
N GLU A 36 -8.18 15.95 -0.92
CA GLU A 36 -7.94 16.95 0.11
C GLU A 36 -6.69 16.63 0.94
N ASP A 37 -6.39 15.35 1.17
CA ASP A 37 -5.22 14.94 1.95
C ASP A 37 -3.94 15.15 1.14
N PHE A 38 -4.00 14.91 -0.17
CA PHE A 38 -2.91 15.27 -1.07
C PHE A 38 -2.70 16.79 -1.13
N THR A 39 -3.78 17.55 -1.26
CA THR A 39 -3.73 19.02 -1.29
C THR A 39 -3.17 19.57 0.02
N TYR A 40 -3.61 19.04 1.15
CA TYR A 40 -3.08 19.37 2.48
C TYR A 40 -1.58 19.07 2.58
N PHE A 41 -1.13 17.91 2.08
CA PHE A 41 0.29 17.56 2.07
C PHE A 41 1.12 18.51 1.22
N VAL A 42 0.65 18.90 0.02
CA VAL A 42 1.37 19.85 -0.84
C VAL A 42 1.51 21.22 -0.18
N VAL A 43 0.47 21.70 0.51
CA VAL A 43 0.48 23.02 1.17
C VAL A 43 1.29 23.02 2.47
N THR A 44 1.18 21.96 3.27
CA THR A 44 1.72 21.94 4.64
C THR A 44 3.01 21.11 4.80
N GLY A 45 3.35 20.30 3.80
CA GLY A 45 4.43 19.32 3.86
C GLY A 45 4.16 18.16 4.83
N LYS A 46 2.94 18.03 5.37
CA LYS A 46 2.58 17.04 6.39
C LYS A 46 1.44 16.17 5.92
N LEU A 47 1.49 14.88 6.25
CA LEU A 47 0.36 13.98 6.06
C LEU A 47 -0.69 14.29 7.13
N ARG A 48 -1.96 14.36 6.73
CA ARG A 48 -3.06 14.53 7.66
C ARG A 48 -3.20 13.23 8.46
N SER A 49 -3.00 13.28 9.77
CA SER A 49 -3.11 12.11 10.62
C SER A 49 -4.58 11.69 10.69
N THR A 50 -4.96 10.63 9.99
CA THR A 50 -6.24 9.95 10.21
C THR A 50 -6.14 9.24 11.56
N LYS A 51 -6.87 9.72 12.55
CA LYS A 51 -6.92 9.13 13.91
C LYS A 51 -8.05 8.13 14.02
#